data_AF-A0A316PRN7-F1
#
_entry.id   AF-A0A316PRN7-F1
#
_cell.length_a   1.000
_cell.length_b   1.000
_cell.length_c   1.000
_cell.angle_alpha   90.00
_cell.angle_beta   90.00
_cell.angle_gamma   90.00
#
_symmetry.space_group_name_H-M   'P 1'
#
loop_
_entity.id
_entity.type
_entity.pdbx_description
1 polymer ?
#
loop_
_entity_poly.entity_id
_entity_poly.type
_entity_poly.pdbx_seq_one_letter_code
_entity_poly.pdbx_strand_id
1 'polypeptide(L)' 'MKRENSPRSALSLLIAAFDGMPVRGRRELRLSPQEVEELQALFPAAAFQPADPTPDGKRWYWVQL' A
#
# COMPACT_ATOMS: atom_id res chain seq x y z
N MET A 1 -8.79 -21.49 -10.95
CA MET A 1 -8.59 -20.02 -10.84
C MET A 1 -7.67 -19.76 -9.66
N LYS A 2 -6.36 -19.60 -9.89
CA LYS A 2 -5.41 -19.29 -8.82
C LYS A 2 -5.55 -17.81 -8.49
N ARG A 3 -5.82 -17.47 -7.23
CA ARG A 3 -5.82 -16.10 -6.74
C ARG A 3 -4.40 -15.57 -6.83
N GLU A 4 -4.07 -14.90 -7.92
CA GLU A 4 -2.89 -14.04 -8.07
C GLU A 4 -3.06 -12.78 -7.17
N ASN A 5 -3.18 -12.98 -5.86
CA ASN A 5 -2.87 -11.93 -4.89
C ASN A 5 -1.39 -12.07 -4.55
N SER A 6 -0.53 -11.90 -5.57
CA SER A 6 0.91 -11.92 -5.38
C SER A 6 1.37 -10.56 -4.81
N PRO A 7 2.42 -10.53 -3.97
CA PRO A 7 3.07 -9.30 -3.47
C PRO A 7 3.49 -8.34 -4.59
N ARG A 8 3.63 -8.85 -5.83
CA ARG A 8 3.80 -8.03 -7.03
C ARG A 8 2.68 -7.00 -7.25
N SER A 9 1.43 -7.24 -6.84
CA SER A 9 0.33 -6.29 -7.10
C SER A 9 0.39 -5.06 -6.19
N ALA A 10 0.56 -5.24 -4.87
CA ALA A 10 0.66 -4.15 -3.90
C ALA A 10 1.97 -3.36 -4.05
N LEU A 11 3.08 -4.07 -4.31
CA LEU A 11 4.36 -3.42 -4.62
C LEU A 11 4.28 -2.59 -5.90
N SER A 12 3.65 -3.12 -6.96
CA SER A 12 3.47 -2.36 -8.21
C SER A 12 2.55 -1.16 -8.02
N LEU A 13 1.49 -1.29 -7.22
CA LEU A 13 0.62 -0.18 -6.83
C LEU A 13 1.40 0.91 -6.08
N LEU A 14 2.26 0.53 -5.14
CA LEU A 14 3.09 1.46 -4.39
C LEU A 14 4.09 2.16 -5.32
N ILE A 15 4.87 1.41 -6.11
CA ILE A 15 5.84 1.99 -7.04
C ILE A 15 5.14 2.97 -8.01
N ALA A 16 4.01 2.57 -8.61
CA ALA A 16 3.27 3.42 -9.51
C ALA A 16 2.71 4.69 -8.83
N ALA A 17 2.34 4.62 -7.55
CA ALA A 17 1.80 5.76 -6.82
C ALA A 17 2.85 6.84 -6.49
N PHE A 18 4.12 6.44 -6.42
CA PHE A 18 5.25 7.29 -6.06
C PHE A 18 6.26 7.52 -7.20
N ASP A 19 6.03 6.92 -8.38
CA ASP A 19 6.88 7.15 -9.56
C ASP A 19 6.89 8.62 -9.97
N GLY A 20 8.08 9.16 -10.24
CA GLY A 20 8.29 10.57 -10.57
C GLY A 20 7.96 11.57 -9.45
N MET A 21 7.67 11.13 -8.23
CA MET A 21 7.35 12.02 -7.11
C MET A 21 8.58 12.48 -6.32
N PRO A 22 8.53 13.68 -5.71
CA PRO A 22 9.54 14.08 -4.73
C PRO A 22 9.54 13.11 -3.53
N VAL A 23 10.72 12.90 -2.94
CA VAL A 23 11.02 11.93 -1.87
C VAL A 23 10.02 11.98 -0.69
N ARG A 24 9.33 13.10 -0.46
CA ARG A 24 8.29 13.25 0.57
C ARG A 24 6.88 13.31 -0.02
N GLY A 25 6.44 12.21 -0.63
CA GLY A 25 5.09 12.06 -1.14
C GLY A 25 4.14 11.49 -0.08
N ARG A 26 2.86 11.88 -0.11
CA ARG A 26 1.78 11.17 0.60
C ARG A 26 0.71 10.75 -0.41
N ARG A 27 0.27 9.50 -0.31
CA ARG A 27 -0.69 8.88 -1.23
C ARG A 27 -1.73 8.08 -0.49
N GLU A 28 -2.93 8.01 -1.05
CA GLU A 28 -3.99 7.15 -0.55
C GLU A 28 -3.99 5.85 -1.36
N LEU A 29 -3.83 4.70 -0.70
CA LEU A 29 -3.85 3.38 -1.31
C LEU A 29 -4.87 2.49 -0.61
N ARG A 30 -5.67 1.76 -1.39
CA ARG A 30 -6.58 0.75 -0.84
C ARG A 30 -5.86 -0.57 -0.72
N LEU A 31 -5.51 -0.94 0.51
CA LEU A 31 -4.70 -2.12 0.81
C LEU A 31 -5.46 -3.02 1.81
N SER A 32 -5.22 -4.31 1.74
CA SER A 32 -5.57 -5.25 2.80
C SER A 32 -4.51 -5.24 3.90
N PRO A 33 -4.84 -5.72 5.13
CA PRO A 33 -3.85 -5.80 6.21
C PRO A 33 -2.58 -6.59 5.82
N GLN A 34 -2.73 -7.69 5.06
CA GLN A 34 -1.60 -8.49 4.59
C GLN A 34 -0.70 -7.70 3.64
N GLU A 35 -1.28 -6.94 2.70
CA GLU A 35 -0.50 -6.11 1.77
C GLU A 35 0.28 -5.01 2.51
N VAL A 36 -0.25 -4.47 3.62
CA VAL A 36 0.45 -3.50 4.45
C VAL A 36 1.63 -4.12 5.19
N GLU A 37 1.46 -5.31 5.78
CA GLU A 37 2.56 -6.03 6.43
C GLU A 37 3.70 -6.35 5.44
N GLU A 38 3.34 -6.79 4.24
CA GLU A 38 4.31 -7.06 3.16
C GLU A 38 5.06 -5.79 2.73
N LEU A 39 4.36 -4.67 2.55
CA LEU A 39 4.97 -3.40 2.15
C LEU A 39 5.82 -2.78 3.27
N GLN A 40 5.43 -2.93 4.54
CA GLN A 40 6.23 -2.49 5.68
C GLN A 40 7.56 -3.26 5.79
N ALA A 41 7.55 -4.56 5.46
CA ALA A 41 8.78 -5.35 5.43
C ALA A 41 9.75 -4.90 4.33
N LEU A 42 9.23 -4.46 3.18
CA LEU A 42 10.03 -3.97 2.05
C LEU A 42 10.47 -2.51 2.20
N PHE A 43 9.63 -1.68 2.83
CA PHE A 43 9.86 -0.25 3.02
C PHE A 43 9.69 0.12 4.50
N PRO A 44 10.66 -0.20 5.36
CA PRO A 44 10.54 0.03 6.81
C PRO A 44 10.47 1.52 7.20
N ALA A 45 10.89 2.42 6.30
CA ALA A 45 10.75 3.87 6.47
C ALA A 45 9.36 4.40 6.08
N ALA A 46 8.55 3.59 5.41
CA ALA A 46 7.22 4.00 4.95
C ALA A 46 6.22 4.01 6.11
N ALA A 47 5.44 5.08 6.22
CA ALA A 47 4.35 5.18 7.18
C ALA A 47 3.02 4.83 6.51
N PHE A 48 2.29 3.87 7.08
CA PHE A 48 0.96 3.45 6.62
C PHE A 48 -0.08 3.81 7.70
N GLN A 49 -0.85 4.86 7.48
CA GLN A 49 -1.90 5.31 8.40
C GLN A 49 -3.28 4.92 7.86
N PRO A 50 -4.09 4.15 8.59
CA PRO A 50 -5.45 3.84 8.15
C PRO A 50 -6.30 5.11 8.09
N ALA A 51 -7.00 5.32 6.98
CA ALA A 51 -7.92 6.44 6.77
C ALA A 51 -9.33 6.08 7.25
N ASP A 52 -9.96 5.06 6.64
CA ASP A 52 -11.30 4.59 7.01
C ASP A 52 -11.49 3.08 6.71
N PRO A 53 -12.30 2.37 7.53
CA PRO A 53 -12.66 0.98 7.27
C PRO A 53 -13.68 0.89 6.11
N THR A 54 -13.43 0.02 5.12
CA THR A 54 -14.39 -0.28 4.06
C THR A 54 -15.11 -1.62 4.29
N PRO A 55 -16.40 -1.75 3.90
CA PRO A 55 -17.21 -2.95 4.20
C PRO A 55 -16.76 -4.24 3.48
N ASP A 56 -15.82 -4.15 2.53
CA ASP A 56 -15.27 -5.28 1.79
C ASP A 56 -14.01 -5.89 2.44
N GLY A 57 -13.62 -5.44 3.64
CA GLY A 57 -12.48 -5.98 4.38
C GLY A 57 -11.11 -5.45 3.94
N LYS A 58 -11.05 -4.61 2.90
CA LYS A 58 -9.90 -3.74 2.62
C LYS A 58 -10.00 -2.46 3.47
N ARG A 59 -8.92 -1.70 3.57
CA ARG A 59 -8.94 -0.36 4.19
C ARG A 59 -8.18 0.61 3.32
N TRP A 60 -8.59 1.87 3.34
CA TRP A 60 -7.78 2.94 2.76
C TRP A 60 -6.64 3.28 3.72
N TYR A 61 -5.44 3.42 3.18
CA TYR A 61 -4.25 3.79 3.92
C TYR A 61 -3.62 5.02 3.27
N TRP A 62 -3.31 6.01 4.10
CA TRP A 62 -2.35 7.03 3.77
C TRP A 62 -0.95 6.45 3.88
N VAL A 63 -0.25 6.39 2.76
CA VAL A 63 1.13 5.94 2.66
C VAL A 63 2.03 7.14 2.47
N GLN A 64 3.12 7.20 3.23
CA GLN A 64 4.15 8.23 3.12
C GLN A 64 5.51 7.54 3.00
N LEU A 65 6.30 7.93 2.01
CA LEU A 65 7.70 7.51 1.80
C LEU A 65 8.68 8.60 2.22
#